data_AF-A0A1G0WAY9-F1
#
_entry.id   AF-A0A1G0WAY9-F1
#
_cell.length_a   1.000
_cell.length_b   1.000
_cell.length_c   1.000
_cell.angle_alpha   90.00
_cell.angle_beta   90.00
_cell.angle_gamma   90.00
#
_symmetry.space_group_name_H-M   'P 1'
#
loop_
_entity.id
_entity.type
_entity.pdbx_description
1 polymer ?
#
loop_
_entity_poly.entity_id
_entity_poly.type
_entity_poly.pdbx_seq_one_letter_code
_entity_poly.pdbx_strand_id
1 'polypeptide(L)' 'MKTKRKPKIRKDKKGEYILEKYFIRGKQKFRRIYVVDGIPADEFYLNNADPITLLQDGEYELLFEQGY' A
#
# COMPACT_ATOMS: atom_id res chain seq x y z
N MET A 1 9.99 2.12 -24.52
CA MET A 1 9.30 2.06 -23.21
C MET A 1 10.35 1.90 -22.11
N LYS A 2 10.43 2.79 -21.12
CA LYS A 2 11.32 2.59 -19.98
C LYS A 2 10.80 1.38 -19.19
N THR A 3 11.51 0.26 -19.21
CA THR A 3 11.19 -0.89 -18.38
C THR A 3 11.28 -0.46 -16.91
N LYS A 4 10.14 -0.22 -16.26
CA LYS A 4 10.11 0.04 -14.82
C LYS A 4 10.69 -1.20 -14.14
N ARG A 5 11.88 -1.06 -13.54
CA ARG A 5 12.49 -2.15 -12.78
C ARG A 5 11.53 -2.50 -11.64
N LYS A 6 11.19 -3.78 -11.51
CA LYS A 6 10.38 -4.26 -10.38
C LYS A 6 11.08 -3.85 -9.08
N PRO A 7 10.36 -3.27 -8.10
CA PRO A 7 10.97 -2.90 -6.83
C PRO A 7 11.51 -4.15 -6.14
N LYS A 8 12.68 -4.02 -5.50
CA LYS A 8 13.28 -5.13 -4.75
C LYS A 8 12.54 -5.29 -3.43
N ILE A 9 11.78 -6.38 -3.30
CA ILE A 9 11.11 -6.76 -2.06
C ILE A 9 12.17 -7.20 -1.05
N ARG A 10 12.02 -6.71 0.19
CA ARG A 10 12.84 -7.06 1.35
C ARG A 10 11.94 -7.67 2.43
N LYS A 11 12.53 -8.42 3.36
CA LYS A 11 11.83 -9.06 4.48
C LYS A 11 12.43 -8.61 5.81
N ASP A 12 11.58 -8.29 6.78
CA ASP A 12 11.96 -8.12 8.19
C ASP A 12 11.01 -8.90 9.10
N LYS A 13 11.07 -8.67 10.42
CA LYS A 13 10.21 -9.35 11.40
C LYS A 13 8.72 -9.05 11.24
N LYS A 14 8.36 -7.93 10.59
CA LYS A 14 6.97 -7.48 10.39
C LYS A 14 6.40 -7.93 9.05
N GLY A 15 7.24 -8.35 8.11
CA GLY A 15 6.81 -8.95 6.85
C GLY A 15 7.63 -8.49 5.66
N GLU A 16 6.99 -8.51 4.49
CA GLU A 16 7.56 -8.05 3.22
C GLU A 16 7.38 -6.53 3.07
N TYR A 17 8.40 -5.84 2.56
CA TYR A 17 8.34 -4.41 2.33
C TYR A 17 9.21 -3.96 1.16
N ILE A 18 8.84 -2.83 0.58
CA ILE A 18 9.64 -2.07 -0.39
C ILE A 18 10.16 -0.78 0.25
N LEU A 19 11.34 -0.33 -0.18
CA LEU A 19 11.90 0.95 0.24
C LEU A 19 11.54 2.02 -0.78
N GLU A 20 10.71 2.96 -0.35
CA GLU A 20 10.38 4.12 -1.17
C GLU A 20 11.26 5.31 -0.77
N LYS A 21 11.85 5.96 -1.79
CA LYS A 21 12.61 7.20 -1.63
C LYS A 21 11.65 8.37 -1.72
N TYR A 22 11.75 9.29 -0.77
CA TYR A 22 11.01 10.54 -0.79
C TYR A 22 11.90 11.69 -0.33
N PHE A 23 11.53 12.91 -0.67
CA PHE A 23 12.30 14.10 -0.30
C PHE A 23 11.51 14.95 0.67
N ILE A 24 12.15 15.37 1.76
CA ILE A 24 11.63 16.38 2.68
C ILE A 24 12.68 17.46 2.83
N ARG A 25 12.32 18.71 2.49
CA ARG A 25 13.20 19.89 2.60
C ARG A 25 14.57 19.67 1.91
N GLY A 26 14.55 19.11 0.69
CA GLY A 26 15.76 18.81 -0.08
C GLY A 26 16.58 17.62 0.44
N LYS A 27 16.22 17.00 1.57
CA LYS A 27 16.90 15.80 2.08
C LYS A 27 16.18 14.54 1.61
N GLN A 28 16.95 13.61 1.04
CA GLN A 28 16.46 12.30 0.68
C GLN A 28 16.22 11.45 1.93
N LYS A 29 15.02 10.90 2.05
CA LYS A 29 14.60 9.97 3.09
C LYS A 29 14.09 8.67 2.47
N PHE A 30 13.98 7.66 3.31
CA PHE A 30 13.48 6.34 2.93
C PHE A 30 12.38 5.93 3.89
N ARG A 31 11.23 5.49 3.36
CA ARG A 31 10.17 4.87 4.16
C ARG A 31 10.00 3.42 3.74
N ARG A 32 9.63 2.58 4.69
CA ARG A 32 9.25 1.19 4.43
C ARG A 32 7.75 1.17 4.13
N ILE A 33 7.38 0.66 2.97
CA ILE A 33 5.98 0.37 2.62
C ILE A 33 5.86 -1.14 2.69
N TYR A 34 5.07 -1.63 3.63
CA TYR A 34 4.80 -3.07 3.73
C TYR A 34 3.94 -3.50 2.54
N VAL A 35 4.22 -4.69 2.03
CA VAL A 35 3.55 -5.26 0.87
C VAL A 35 3.06 -6.66 1.18
N VAL A 36 1.93 -7.03 0.59
CA VAL A 36 1.36 -8.38 0.54
C VAL A 36 1.31 -8.78 -0.93
N ASP A 37 1.97 -9.88 -1.29
CA ASP A 37 2.09 -10.36 -2.69
C ASP A 37 2.60 -9.29 -3.68
N GLY A 38 3.40 -8.34 -3.19
CA GLY A 38 3.95 -7.24 -3.99
C GLY A 38 3.02 -6.03 -4.17
N ILE A 39 1.82 -6.05 -3.59
CA ILE A 39 0.88 -4.93 -3.50
C ILE A 39 1.07 -4.25 -2.13
N PRO A 40 1.09 -2.90 -2.01
CA PRO A 40 1.09 -2.21 -0.73
C PRO A 40 0.00 -2.75 0.22
N ALA A 41 0.32 -2.93 1.49
CA ALA A 41 -0.61 -3.51 2.47
C ALA A 41 -1.92 -2.73 2.56
N ASP A 42 -1.86 -1.40 2.46
CA ASP A 42 -3.04 -0.52 2.48
C ASP A 42 -3.92 -0.75 1.23
N GLU A 43 -3.32 -0.84 0.05
CA GLU A 43 -4.04 -1.17 -1.19
C GLU A 43 -4.61 -2.59 -1.15
N PHE A 44 -3.87 -3.54 -0.60
CA PHE A 44 -4.35 -4.91 -0.39
C PHE A 44 -5.56 -4.90 0.55
N TYR A 45 -5.51 -4.13 1.63
CA TYR A 45 -6.62 -4.00 2.58
C TYR A 45 -7.87 -3.47 1.88
N LEU A 46 -7.78 -2.32 1.20
CA LEU A 46 -8.94 -1.70 0.56
C LEU A 46 -9.57 -2.59 -0.52
N ASN A 47 -8.75 -3.36 -1.25
CA ASN A 47 -9.23 -4.29 -2.28
C ASN A 47 -9.91 -5.55 -1.73
N ASN A 48 -9.62 -5.94 -0.48
CA ASN A 48 -10.10 -7.19 0.11
C ASN A 48 -10.98 -6.98 1.35
N ALA A 49 -11.10 -5.75 1.84
CA ALA A 49 -11.94 -5.42 2.98
C ALA A 49 -13.41 -5.69 2.64
N ASP A 50 -14.13 -6.28 3.59
CA ASP A 50 -15.56 -6.50 3.45
C ASP A 50 -16.34 -5.19 3.69
N PRO A 51 -17.59 -5.09 3.20
CA PRO A 51 -18.37 -3.86 3.30
C PRO A 51 -18.63 -3.40 4.75
N ILE A 52 -18.71 -4.33 5.72
CA ILE A 52 -18.92 -3.96 7.12
C ILE A 52 -17.67 -3.26 7.65
N THR A 53 -16.51 -3.81 7.35
CA THR A 53 -15.21 -3.23 7.73
C THR A 53 -15.02 -1.85 7.08
N LEU A 54 -15.27 -1.72 5.78
CA LEU A 54 -15.19 -0.43 5.07
C LEU A 54 -16.13 0.63 5.69
N LEU A 55 -17.35 0.22 6.07
CA LEU A 55 -18.30 1.11 6.75
C LEU A 55 -17.77 1.59 8.10
N GLN A 56 -17.19 0.69 8.90
CA GLN A 56 -16.66 1.00 10.23
C GLN A 56 -15.43 1.93 10.16
N ASP A 57 -14.60 1.77 9.14
CA ASP A 57 -13.42 2.60 8.91
C ASP A 57 -13.76 3.95 8.25
N GLY A 58 -15.00 4.13 7.78
CA GLY A 58 -15.46 5.36 7.14
C GLY A 58 -15.05 5.48 5.67
N GLU A 59 -14.70 4.37 5.03
CA GLU A 59 -14.29 4.29 3.62
C GLU A 59 -15.53 4.26 2.69
N TYR A 60 -16.40 5.27 2.84
CA TYR A 60 -17.70 5.32 2.15
C TYR A 60 -17.59 5.40 0.62
N GLU A 61 -16.52 6.04 0.10
CA GLU A 61 -16.30 6.17 -1.34
C GLU A 61 -16.07 4.79 -1.98
N LEU A 62 -15.23 3.96 -1.36
CA LEU A 62 -14.96 2.59 -1.80
C LEU A 62 -16.19 1.69 -1.64
N LEU A 63 -16.95 1.88 -0.56
CA LEU A 63 -18.18 1.14 -0.31
C LEU A 63 -19.23 1.42 -1.40
N PHE A 64 -19.39 2.68 -1.80
CA PHE A 64 -20.26 3.08 -2.91
C PHE A 64 -19.79 2.54 -4.26
N GLU A 65 -18.48 2.58 -4.54
CA GLU A 65 -17.91 2.00 -5.77
C GLU A 65 -18.15 0.49 -5.88
N GLN A 66 -18.18 -0.23 -4.75
CA GLN A 66 -18.51 -1.65 -4.68
C GLN A 66 -20.02 -1.94 -4.81
N GLY A 67 -20.87 -0.91 -4.85
CA GLY A 67 -22.31 -1.03 -5.05
C GLY A 67 -23.13 -1.18 -3.77
N TYR A 68 -22.60 -0.74 -2.62
CA TYR A 68 -23.27 -0.74 -1.32
C TYR A 68 -23.76 0.65 -0.90
#